data_AF-A0A6L3X666-F1
#
_entry.id   AF-A0A6L3X666-F1
#
_cell.length_a   1.000
_cell.length_b   1.000
_cell.length_c   1.000
_cell.angle_alpha   90.00
_cell.angle_beta   90.00
_cell.angle_gamma   90.00
#
_symmetry.space_group_name_H-M   'P 1'
#
loop_
_entity.id
_entity.type
_entity.pdbx_description
1 polymer ?
#
loop_
_entity_poly.entity_id
_entity_poly.type
_entity_poly.pdbx_seq_one_letter_code
_entity_poly.pdbx_strand_id
1 'polypeptide(L)' 'DCTIRELAQTIAQVVGYKGRVVFDATKPDGTPRKLLDVTRLHQLGWYHEVSLEQGLASTYQWFLENQHRFRG' A
#
# COMPACT_ATOMS: atom_id res chain seq x y z
N ASP A 1 1.21 -9.23 6.75
CA ASP A 1 1.07 -7.81 7.10
C ASP A 1 2.16 -7.05 6.35
N CYS A 2 2.33 -5.74 6.57
CA CYS A 2 3.49 -5.01 6.06
C CYS A 2 3.76 -3.79 6.95
N THR A 3 5.01 -3.39 7.02
CA THR A 3 5.45 -2.16 7.65
C THR A 3 5.28 -0.96 6.71
N ILE A 4 5.31 0.25 7.25
CA ILE A 4 5.34 1.48 6.43
C ILE A 4 6.55 1.51 5.50
N ARG A 5 7.68 0.95 5.94
CA ARG A 5 8.90 0.88 5.14
C ARG A 5 8.72 0.01 3.89
N GLU A 6 8.21 -1.20 4.08
CA GLU A 6 7.96 -2.13 2.98
C GLU A 6 6.94 -1.54 2.00
N LEU A 7 5.83 -0.98 2.51
CA LEU A 7 4.83 -0.32 1.67
C LEU A 7 5.44 0.80 0.82
N ALA A 8 6.22 1.70 1.41
CA ALA A 8 6.84 2.80 0.68
C ALA A 8 7.85 2.31 -0.37
N GLN A 9 8.59 1.24 -0.08
CA GLN A 9 9.51 0.62 -1.02
C GLN A 9 8.77 -0.06 -2.19
N THR A 10 7.67 -0.78 -1.93
CA THR A 10 6.85 -1.38 -2.97
C THR A 10 6.24 -0.30 -3.87
N ILE A 11 5.74 0.80 -3.31
CA ILE A 11 5.27 1.95 -4.10
C ILE A 11 6.41 2.50 -4.96
N ALA A 12 7.61 2.72 -4.40
CA ALA A 12 8.75 3.23 -5.15
C ALA A 12 9.11 2.33 -6.35
N GLN A 13 9.03 1.00 -6.18
CA GLN A 13 9.23 0.05 -7.27
C GLN A 13 8.14 0.16 -8.33
N VAL A 14 6.86 0.16 -7.92
CA VAL A 14 5.69 0.25 -8.81
C VAL A 14 5.73 1.51 -9.67
N VAL A 15 6.09 2.66 -9.09
CA VAL A 15 6.15 3.94 -9.84
C VAL A 15 7.45 4.12 -10.63
N GLY A 16 8.41 3.18 -10.50
CA GLY A 16 9.71 3.27 -11.16
C GLY A 16 10.67 4.29 -10.55
N TYR A 17 10.49 4.70 -9.30
CA TYR A 17 11.34 5.66 -8.62
C TYR A 17 12.76 5.12 -8.39
N LYS A 18 13.77 5.87 -8.85
CA LYS A 18 15.19 5.50 -8.75
C LYS A 18 15.96 6.26 -7.66
N GLY A 19 15.31 7.19 -6.97
CA GLY A 19 15.92 7.93 -5.88
C GLY A 19 15.94 7.13 -4.57
N ARG A 20 16.30 7.80 -3.48
CA ARG A 20 16.38 7.21 -2.14
C ARG A 20 15.13 7.55 -1.32
N VAL A 21 14.44 6.53 -0.83
CA VAL A 21 13.38 6.69 0.18
C VAL A 21 14.02 6.93 1.55
N VAL A 22 13.70 8.05 2.18
CA VAL A 22 14.21 8.45 3.50
C VAL A 22 13.05 8.57 4.49
N PHE A 23 13.23 8.04 5.69
CA PHE A 23 12.25 8.09 6.77
C PHE A 23 12.74 9.08 7.83
N ASP A 24 11.95 10.11 8.10
CA ASP A 24 12.24 11.12 9.11
C ASP A 24 11.71 10.68 10.49
N ALA A 25 12.61 10.15 11.31
CA ALA A 25 12.29 9.68 12.66
C ALA A 25 12.09 10.83 13.68
N THR A 26 12.24 12.09 13.29
CA THR A 26 11.87 13.23 14.14
C THR A 26 10.35 13.42 14.22
N LYS A 27 9.61 12.81 13.30
CA LYS A 27 8.15 12.78 13.31
C LYS A 27 7.66 11.58 14.11
N PRO A 28 6.60 11.73 14.93
CA PRO A 28 6.07 10.64 15.72
C PRO A 28 5.42 9.59 14.82
N ASP A 29 5.62 8.32 15.16
CA ASP A 29 4.85 7.22 14.59
C ASP A 29 3.43 7.17 15.16
N GLY A 30 2.52 6.56 14.39
CA GLY A 30 1.17 6.24 14.84
C GLY A 30 1.11 4.98 15.71
N THR A 31 -0.05 4.34 15.75
CA THR A 31 -0.20 3.05 16.46
C THR A 31 0.69 1.98 15.81
N PRO A 32 1.53 1.24 16.59
CA PRO A 32 2.50 0.30 16.03
C PRO A 32 1.90 -0.82 15.17
N ARG A 33 0.66 -1.24 15.47
CA ARG A 33 -0.04 -2.28 14.73
C ARG A 33 -1.54 -2.06 14.76
N LYS A 34 -2.18 -2.13 13.59
CA LYS A 34 -3.63 -2.08 13.45
C LYS A 34 -4.07 -3.01 12.33
N LEU A 35 -4.37 -4.25 12.68
CA LEU A 35 -4.79 -5.31 11.76
C LEU A 35 -6.10 -5.92 12.26
N LEU A 36 -6.93 -6.39 11.33
CA LEU A 36 -8.15 -7.13 11.65
C LEU A 36 -7.85 -8.63 11.70
N ASP A 37 -8.52 -9.33 12.62
CA ASP A 37 -8.64 -10.79 12.54
C ASP A 37 -9.70 -11.14 11.48
N VAL A 38 -9.30 -11.89 10.47
CA VAL A 38 -10.13 -12.29 9.32
C VAL A 38 -10.62 -13.74 9.40
N THR A 39 -10.44 -14.41 10.53
CA THR A 39 -10.82 -15.82 10.72
C THR A 39 -12.29 -16.09 10.35
N ARG A 40 -13.21 -15.21 10.77
CA ARG A 40 -14.64 -15.35 10.45
C ARG A 40 -14.91 -15.26 8.95
N LEU A 41 -14.18 -14.40 8.24
CA LEU A 41 -14.33 -14.19 6.80
C LEU A 41 -13.86 -15.43 6.02
N HIS A 42 -12.71 -16.00 6.42
CA HIS A 42 -12.19 -17.24 5.87
C HIS A 42 -13.10 -18.45 6.13
N GLN A 43 -13.72 -18.54 7.32
CA GLN A 43 -14.70 -19.58 7.65
C GLN A 43 -15.96 -19.51 6.78
N LEU A 44 -16.32 -18.32 6.30
CA LEU A 44 -17.40 -18.13 5.33
C LEU A 44 -16.98 -18.44 3.89
N GLY A 45 -15.75 -18.90 3.67
CA GLY A 45 -15.22 -19.28 2.36
C GLY A 45 -14.72 -18.10 1.53
N TRP A 46 -14.69 -16.87 2.07
CA TRP A 46 -14.16 -15.71 1.36
C TRP A 46 -12.67 -15.54 1.64
N TYR A 47 -11.91 -15.29 0.58
CA TYR A 47 -10.49 -14.97 0.63
C TYR A 47 -10.19 -13.81 -0.32
N HIS A 48 -9.17 -13.02 0.01
CA HIS A 48 -8.69 -11.97 -0.88
C HIS A 48 -7.93 -12.60 -2.05
N GLU A 49 -8.06 -12.02 -3.25
CA GLU A 49 -7.40 -12.52 -4.47
C GLU A 49 -6.29 -11.59 -4.95
N VAL A 50 -6.33 -10.32 -4.55
CA VAL A 50 -5.39 -9.28 -5.00
C VAL A 50 -4.32 -9.07 -3.94
N SER A 51 -3.06 -9.26 -4.32
CA SER A 51 -1.92 -8.93 -3.45
C SER A 51 -1.71 -7.41 -3.36
N LEU A 52 -0.96 -6.97 -2.35
CA LEU A 52 -0.64 -5.55 -2.18
C LEU A 52 0.06 -4.97 -3.42
N GLU A 53 1.07 -5.66 -3.96
CA GLU A 53 1.82 -5.21 -5.14
C GLU A 53 0.92 -5.10 -6.38
N GLN A 54 0.09 -6.11 -6.64
CA GLN A 54 -0.86 -6.10 -7.76
C GLN A 54 -1.87 -4.97 -7.64
N GLY A 55 -2.42 -4.76 -6.44
CA GLY A 55 -3.34 -3.67 -6.15
C GLY A 55 -2.69 -2.29 -6.31
N LEU A 56 -1.45 -2.12 -5.87
CA LEU A 56 -0.70 -0.87 -6.03
C LEU A 56 -0.40 -0.58 -7.51
N ALA A 57 0.00 -1.59 -8.28
CA ALA A 57 0.28 -1.44 -9.71
C ALA A 57 -0.96 -1.01 -10.51
N SER A 58 -2.11 -1.68 -10.28
CA SER A 58 -3.36 -1.31 -10.95
C SER A 58 -3.89 0.06 -10.50
N THR A 59 -3.73 0.40 -9.22
CA THR A 59 -4.10 1.73 -8.70
C THR A 59 -3.22 2.83 -9.31
N TYR A 60 -1.92 2.58 -9.46
CA TYR A 60 -1.02 3.54 -10.11
C TYR A 60 -1.36 3.72 -11.60
N GLN A 61 -1.69 2.64 -12.30
CA GLN A 61 -2.16 2.71 -13.67
C GLN A 61 -3.43 3.57 -13.80
N TRP A 62 -4.42 3.34 -12.92
CA TRP A 62 -5.62 4.19 -12.87
C TRP A 62 -5.28 5.66 -12.60
N PHE A 63 -4.34 5.94 -11.68
CA PHE A 63 -3.91 7.30 -11.37
C PHE A 63 -3.33 8.00 -12.61
N LEU A 64 -2.49 7.32 -13.40
CA LEU A 64 -1.92 7.86 -14.64
C LEU A 64 -3.00 8.20 -15.67
N GLU A 65 -4.02 7.36 -15.79
CA GLU A 65 -5.16 7.58 -16.69
C GLU A 65 -6.08 8.73 -16.23
N ASN A 66 -6.02 9.10 -14.95
CA ASN A 66 -6.93 10.06 -14.32
C ASN A 66 -6.20 11.28 -13.71
N GLN A 67 -4.97 11.56 -14.15
CA GLN A 67 -4.12 12.61 -13.60
C GLN A 67 -4.69 14.04 -13.67
N HIS A 68 -5.75 14.27 -14.46
CA HIS A 68 -6.42 15.58 -14.56
C HIS A 68 -7.73 15.67 -13.75
N ARG A 69 -8.06 14.61 -13.00
CA ARG A 69 -9.36 14.45 -12.32
C ARG A 69 -9.25 13.94 -10.89
N PHE A 70 -8.04 13.78 -10.35
CA PHE A 70 -7.87 13.37 -8.96
C PHE A 70 -8.15 14.53 -8.00
N ARG A 71 -8.53 14.17 -6.77
CA ARG A 71 -8.70 15.12 -5.67
C ARG A 71 -7.32 15.53 -5.15
N GLY A 72 -6.95 16.80 -5.35
CA GLY A 72 -5.80 17.44 -4.72
C GLY A 72 -6.12 18.05 -3.35
#